data_AF-X1SV80-F1
#
_entry.id   AF-X1SV80-F1
#
_cell.length_a   1.000
_cell.length_b   1.000
_cell.length_c   1.000
_cell.angle_alpha   90.00
_cell.angle_beta   90.00
_cell.angle_gamma   90.00
#
_symmetry.space_group_name_H-M   'P 1'
#
loop_
_entity.id
_entity.type
_entity.pdbx_description
1 polymer ?
#
loop_
_entity_poly.entity_id
_entity_poly.type
_entity_poly.pdbx_seq_one_letter_code
_entity_poly.pdbx_strand_id
1 'polypeptide(L)'
;MAFSKLEKAMALIIGLDIAAPGFSRGSAKMAIRAIAPLASRAGIAGTGLISANPVAAGVGLGGLALASPPGQQLLSDVSDIGRRDRIALENAIAQLTQVTLPKAVKRKKSKFNQMVSSGMKTLKASTSYGKKGSISNSKKAFAKVTTTASKILKGGKTAKSGITRKLGLAMRRFI
;
A
#
# COMPACT_ATOMS: atom_id res chain seq x y z
N MET A 1 10.99 10.84 -5.07
CA MET A 1 9.88 11.05 -4.10
C MET A 1 10.48 11.29 -2.70
N ALA A 2 10.31 12.46 -2.08
CA ALA A 2 11.02 12.83 -0.83
C ALA A 2 10.19 12.66 0.46
N PHE A 3 10.56 11.71 1.34
CA PHE A 3 9.90 11.43 2.64
C PHE A 3 9.80 12.68 3.53
N SER A 4 8.72 12.81 4.33
CA SER A 4 8.53 13.97 5.21
C SER A 4 9.54 13.97 6.37
N LYS A 5 9.83 15.14 6.94
CA LYS A 5 10.77 15.27 8.08
C LYS A 5 10.35 14.41 9.28
N LEU A 6 9.05 14.26 9.51
CA LEU A 6 8.47 13.46 10.59
C LEU A 6 8.63 11.95 10.32
N GLU A 7 8.37 11.51 9.09
CA GLU A 7 8.58 10.11 8.68
C GLU A 7 10.06 9.71 8.80
N LYS A 8 10.98 10.64 8.51
CA LYS A 8 12.42 10.42 8.68
C LYS A 8 12.84 10.32 10.14
N ALA A 9 12.35 11.23 10.99
CA ALA A 9 12.66 11.21 12.41
C ALA A 9 12.14 9.95 13.12
N MET A 10 10.95 9.48 12.77
CA MET A 10 10.36 8.29 13.39
C MET A 10 11.03 6.99 12.94
N ALA A 11 11.41 6.88 11.67
CA ALA A 11 12.14 5.72 11.21
C ALA A 11 13.59 5.68 11.76
N LEU A 12 14.21 6.84 11.99
CA LEU A 12 15.49 6.93 12.71
C LEU A 12 15.38 6.42 14.15
N ILE A 13 14.31 6.77 14.87
CA ILE A 13 14.04 6.30 16.24
C ILE A 13 13.76 4.80 16.30
N ILE A 14 13.15 4.24 15.26
CA ILE A 14 12.85 2.80 15.14
C ILE A 14 14.07 2.01 14.61
N GLY A 15 15.17 2.68 14.26
CA GLY A 15 16.37 2.03 13.69
C GLY A 15 16.15 1.50 12.27
N LEU A 16 15.15 2.04 11.56
CA LEU A 16 14.77 1.61 10.23
C LEU A 16 15.55 2.43 9.18
N ASP A 17 16.46 1.78 8.44
CA ASP A 17 17.23 2.45 7.40
C ASP A 17 16.34 2.78 6.19
N ILE A 18 15.97 4.06 6.09
CA ILE A 18 15.09 4.61 5.06
C ILE A 18 15.83 4.77 3.71
N ALA A 19 17.17 4.67 3.72
CA ALA A 19 18.00 4.82 2.54
C ALA A 19 18.28 3.47 1.83
N ALA A 20 17.89 2.34 2.42
CA ALA A 20 18.05 1.02 1.81
C ALA A 20 17.20 0.89 0.52
N PRO A 21 17.77 0.42 -0.60
CA PRO A 21 17.04 0.22 -1.84
C PRO A 21 15.92 -0.82 -1.65
N GLY A 22 14.67 -0.41 -1.88
CA GLY A 22 13.47 -1.25 -1.68
C GLY A 22 12.52 -0.75 -0.59
N PHE A 23 12.89 0.26 0.19
CA PHE A 23 12.04 0.82 1.23
C PHE A 23 11.07 1.90 0.70
N SER A 24 9.76 1.72 0.89
CA SER A 24 8.72 2.65 0.39
C SER A 24 8.02 3.40 1.52
N ARG A 25 7.39 4.54 1.23
CA ARG A 25 6.53 5.25 2.22
C ARG A 25 5.44 4.37 2.80
N GLY A 26 4.94 3.41 2.03
CA GLY A 26 3.94 2.45 2.49
C GLY A 26 4.49 1.52 3.57
N SER A 27 5.70 0.98 3.38
CA SER A 27 6.34 0.10 4.36
C SER A 27 6.72 0.87 5.63
N ALA A 28 7.20 2.11 5.50
CA ALA A 28 7.50 2.99 6.64
C ALA A 28 6.26 3.25 7.50
N LYS A 29 5.13 3.62 6.89
CA LYS A 29 3.88 3.87 7.61
C LYS A 29 3.31 2.61 8.24
N MET A 30 3.49 1.45 7.61
CA MET A 30 3.02 0.18 8.17
C MET A 30 3.87 -0.27 9.36
N ALA A 31 5.19 -0.10 9.30
CA ALA A 31 6.08 -0.36 10.43
C ALA A 31 5.74 0.57 11.62
N ILE A 32 5.55 1.87 11.37
CA ILE A 32 5.15 2.83 12.40
C ILE A 32 3.80 2.43 13.03
N ARG A 33 2.81 2.03 12.21
CA ARG A 33 1.49 1.64 12.73
C ARG A 33 1.52 0.33 13.52
N ALA A 34 2.39 -0.60 13.15
CA ALA A 34 2.59 -1.86 13.85
C ALA A 34 3.28 -1.67 15.22
N ILE A 35 4.19 -0.69 15.31
CA ILE A 35 5.02 -0.46 16.50
C ILE A 35 4.42 0.62 17.43
N ALA A 36 3.59 1.53 16.92
CA ALA A 36 2.95 2.58 17.70
C ALA A 36 2.26 2.12 19.01
N PRO A 37 1.53 0.99 19.05
CA PRO A 37 0.93 0.51 20.32
C PRO A 37 1.93 -0.17 21.27
N LEU A 38 3.14 -0.53 20.80
CA LEU A 38 4.23 -1.06 21.63
C LEU A 38 5.08 0.07 22.20
N ALA A 39 5.34 1.11 21.41
CA ALA A 39 6.08 2.30 21.84
C ALA A 39 5.36 3.09 22.94
N SER A 40 4.01 3.12 22.91
CA SER A 40 3.20 3.75 23.96
C SER A 40 3.26 3.03 25.32
N ARG A 41 3.77 1.80 25.39
CA ARG A 41 3.96 1.07 26.65
C ARG A 41 5.37 1.19 27.24
N ALA A 42 6.37 1.61 26.45
CA ALA A 42 7.76 1.76 26.92
C ALA A 42 8.15 3.21 27.29
N GLY A 43 7.26 4.18 27.07
CA GLY A 43 7.58 5.61 27.11
C GLY A 43 7.37 6.34 28.46
N ILE A 44 7.53 5.69 29.61
CA ILE A 44 7.45 6.36 30.91
C ILE A 44 8.67 6.02 31.78
N ALA A 45 9.88 6.34 31.29
CA ALA A 45 11.07 6.54 32.12
C ALA A 45 12.17 7.19 31.27
N GLY A 46 12.48 8.48 31.49
CA GLY A 46 13.73 9.10 31.02
C GLY A 46 13.68 9.86 29.68
N THR A 47 12.76 10.80 29.53
CA THR A 47 12.55 11.54 28.25
C THR A 47 13.55 12.67 27.94
N GLY A 48 14.45 13.02 28.87
CA GLY A 48 15.36 14.17 28.69
C GLY A 48 16.64 13.89 27.88
N LEU A 49 17.35 12.80 28.16
CA LEU A 49 18.65 12.50 27.53
C LEU A 49 18.54 11.53 26.35
N ILE A 50 17.52 10.67 26.36
CA ILE A 50 17.26 9.68 25.31
C ILE A 50 16.77 10.37 24.02
N SER A 51 16.10 11.51 24.13
CA SER A 51 15.56 12.26 22.99
C SER A 51 16.60 13.07 22.23
N ALA A 52 17.66 13.54 22.93
CA ALA A 52 18.71 14.35 22.33
C ALA A 52 19.79 13.51 21.63
N ASN A 53 20.15 12.35 22.20
CA ASN A 53 21.09 11.43 21.58
C ASN A 53 20.87 10.00 22.12
N PRO A 54 19.96 9.22 21.51
CA PRO A 54 19.63 7.88 22.00
C PRO A 54 20.83 6.93 21.97
N VAL A 55 21.78 7.16 21.06
CA VAL A 55 23.02 6.38 20.95
C VAL A 55 23.97 6.73 22.09
N ALA A 56 24.19 8.02 22.39
CA ALA A 56 25.04 8.41 23.52
C ALA A 56 24.44 8.04 24.88
N ALA A 57 23.11 8.12 25.02
CA ALA A 57 22.41 7.67 26.22
C ALA A 57 22.51 6.14 26.39
N GLY A 58 22.33 5.38 25.30
CA GLY A 58 22.47 3.92 25.31
C GLY A 58 23.91 3.46 25.57
N VAL A 59 24.90 4.12 24.97
CA VAL A 59 26.33 3.84 25.18
C VAL A 59 26.77 4.26 26.59
N GLY A 60 26.30 5.40 27.10
CA GLY A 60 26.62 5.87 28.45
C GLY A 60 26.03 4.97 29.54
N LEU A 61 24.76 4.57 29.41
CA LEU A 61 24.13 3.64 30.33
C LEU A 61 24.70 2.21 30.21
N GLY A 62 24.99 1.76 28.98
CA GLY A 62 25.65 0.47 28.73
C GLY A 62 27.07 0.40 29.27
N GLY A 63 27.85 1.49 29.15
CA GLY A 63 29.20 1.60 29.70
C GLY A 63 29.24 1.56 31.23
N LEU A 64 28.28 2.22 31.89
CA LEU A 64 28.15 2.17 33.36
C LEU A 64 27.61 0.82 33.87
N ALA A 65 26.73 0.17 33.09
CA ALA A 65 26.26 -1.18 33.42
C ALA A 65 27.37 -2.23 33.34
N LEU A 66 28.28 -2.15 32.35
CA LEU A 66 29.41 -3.08 32.24
C LEU A 66 30.47 -2.91 33.34
N ALA A 67 30.57 -1.71 33.90
CA ALA A 67 31.55 -1.38 34.95
C ALA A 67 31.16 -1.88 36.35
N SER A 68 29.91 -2.31 36.57
CA SER A 68 29.42 -2.75 37.88
C SER A 68 28.96 -4.21 37.86
N PRO A 69 29.25 -5.02 38.90
CA PRO A 69 28.72 -6.38 39.03
C PRO A 69 27.19 -6.51 38.86
N PRO A 70 26.35 -5.63 39.44
CA PRO A 70 24.89 -5.70 39.20
C PRO A 70 24.51 -5.36 37.75
N GLY A 71 25.26 -4.50 37.06
CA GLY A 71 24.98 -4.16 35.67
C GLY A 71 25.33 -5.27 34.68
N GLN A 72 26.28 -6.16 35.01
CA GLN A 72 26.54 -7.38 34.23
C GLN A 72 25.40 -8.40 34.36
N GLN A 73 24.77 -8.51 35.54
CA GLN A 73 23.57 -9.32 35.73
C GLN A 73 22.37 -8.78 34.96
N LEU A 74 22.19 -7.45 34.95
CA LEU A 74 21.17 -6.82 34.12
C LEU A 74 21.42 -7.04 32.62
N LEU A 75 22.69 -7.06 32.19
CA LEU A 75 23.03 -7.34 30.80
C LEU A 75 22.67 -8.79 30.40
N SER A 76 22.92 -9.77 31.28
CA SER A 76 22.53 -11.15 31.04
C SER A 76 21.00 -11.30 31.00
N ASP A 77 20.29 -10.67 31.92
CA ASP A 77 18.81 -10.72 31.96
C ASP A 77 18.20 -10.07 30.72
N VAL A 78 18.73 -8.92 30.29
CA VAL A 78 18.31 -8.24 29.05
C VAL A 78 18.64 -9.09 27.82
N SER A 79 19.77 -9.79 27.81
CA SER A 79 20.13 -10.68 26.70
C SER A 79 19.16 -11.87 26.58
N ASP A 80 18.69 -12.40 27.72
CA ASP A 80 17.70 -13.47 27.76
C ASP A 80 16.30 -12.99 27.36
N ILE A 81 15.93 -11.77 27.76
CA ILE A 81 14.71 -11.09 27.28
C ILE A 81 14.78 -10.91 25.77
N GLY A 82 15.89 -10.39 25.22
CA GLY A 82 16.06 -10.21 23.78
C GLY A 82 16.00 -11.51 22.99
N ARG A 83 16.52 -12.61 23.55
CA ARG A 83 16.40 -13.95 22.96
C ARG A 83 14.94 -14.42 22.92
N ARG A 84 14.20 -14.24 24.02
CA ARG A 84 12.77 -14.60 24.12
C ARG A 84 11.90 -13.76 23.18
N ASP A 85 12.18 -12.46 23.07
CA ASP A 85 11.46 -11.55 22.18
C ASP A 85 11.64 -11.93 20.72
N ARG A 86 12.85 -12.34 20.31
CA ARG A 86 13.10 -12.84 18.95
C ARG A 86 12.25 -14.08 18.66
N ILE A 87 12.24 -15.06 19.56
CA ILE A 87 11.46 -16.29 19.41
C ILE A 87 9.95 -15.97 19.38
N ALA A 88 9.48 -15.06 20.23
CA ALA A 88 8.10 -14.62 20.26
C ALA A 88 7.69 -13.92 18.96
N LEU A 89 8.56 -13.07 18.41
CA LEU A 89 8.34 -12.40 17.13
C LEU A 89 8.32 -13.38 15.96
N GLU A 90 9.26 -14.33 15.91
CA GLU A 90 9.30 -15.38 14.90
C GLU A 90 8.02 -16.22 14.94
N ASN A 91 7.58 -16.63 16.13
CA ASN A 91 6.32 -17.34 16.32
C ASN A 91 5.10 -16.51 15.92
N ALA A 92 5.09 -15.20 16.22
CA ALA A 92 4.00 -14.30 15.83
C ALA A 92 3.94 -14.09 14.31
N ILE A 93 5.09 -13.97 13.64
CA ILE A 93 5.19 -13.89 12.18
C ILE A 93 4.76 -15.22 11.55
N ALA A 94 5.18 -16.36 12.11
CA ALA A 94 4.78 -17.69 11.67
C ALA A 94 3.28 -17.91 11.83
N GLN A 95 2.68 -17.50 12.96
CA GLN A 95 1.23 -17.54 13.16
C GLN A 95 0.49 -16.60 12.22
N LEU A 96 0.98 -15.38 11.98
CA LEU A 96 0.39 -14.45 11.00
C LEU A 96 0.46 -14.96 9.56
N THR A 97 1.49 -15.73 9.22
CA THR A 97 1.66 -16.32 7.88
C THR A 97 0.89 -17.63 7.71
N GLN A 98 0.74 -18.43 8.78
CA GLN A 98 -0.10 -19.62 8.81
C GLN A 98 -1.59 -19.29 8.86
N VAL A 99 -1.98 -18.23 9.59
CA VAL A 99 -3.33 -17.65 9.56
C VAL A 99 -3.43 -16.78 8.31
N THR A 100 -3.57 -17.46 7.17
CA THR A 100 -3.87 -16.94 5.83
C THR A 100 -4.40 -15.50 5.83
N LEU A 101 -3.50 -14.52 5.72
CA LEU A 101 -3.90 -13.16 5.40
C LEU A 101 -4.70 -13.24 4.08
N PRO A 102 -5.96 -12.79 4.04
CA PRO A 102 -6.78 -12.95 2.84
C PRO A 102 -6.06 -12.27 1.68
N LYS A 103 -5.74 -13.06 0.65
CA LYS A 103 -5.05 -12.59 -0.55
C LYS A 103 -5.71 -11.31 -1.04
N ALA A 104 -4.94 -10.24 -1.17
CA ALA A 104 -5.46 -8.94 -1.59
C ALA A 104 -6.27 -9.08 -2.89
N VAL A 105 -7.59 -8.91 -2.79
CA VAL A 105 -8.49 -9.07 -3.94
C VAL A 105 -8.31 -7.86 -4.85
N LYS A 106 -8.03 -8.12 -6.13
CA LYS A 106 -7.94 -7.05 -7.14
C LYS A 106 -9.29 -6.34 -7.26
N ARG A 107 -9.29 -4.99 -7.26
CA ARG A 107 -10.51 -4.21 -7.42
C ARG A 107 -11.22 -4.57 -8.74
N LYS A 108 -12.50 -4.95 -8.66
CA LYS A 108 -13.36 -5.18 -9.82
C LYS A 108 -13.68 -3.84 -10.50
N LYS A 109 -13.64 -3.80 -11.83
CA LYS A 109 -14.05 -2.61 -12.60
C LYS A 109 -15.55 -2.39 -12.44
N SER A 110 -15.98 -1.13 -12.32
CA SER A 110 -17.41 -0.77 -12.35
C SER A 110 -18.06 -1.17 -13.68
N LYS A 111 -19.38 -1.40 -13.67
CA LYS A 111 -20.15 -1.72 -14.89
C LYS A 111 -19.88 -0.70 -16.01
N PHE A 112 -19.82 0.59 -15.67
CA PHE A 112 -19.47 1.66 -16.61
C PHE A 112 -18.09 1.48 -17.23
N ASN A 113 -17.06 1.22 -16.42
CA ASN A 113 -15.70 1.03 -16.94
C ASN A 113 -15.58 -0.25 -17.79
N GLN A 114 -16.33 -1.29 -17.48
CA GLN A 114 -16.43 -2.49 -18.31
C GLN A 114 -17.08 -2.19 -19.67
N MET A 115 -18.18 -1.43 -19.66
CA MET A 115 -18.86 -0.97 -20.89
C MET A 115 -17.96 -0.11 -21.77
N VAL A 116 -17.24 0.86 -21.20
CA VAL A 116 -16.31 1.72 -21.95
C VAL A 116 -15.18 0.88 -22.56
N SER A 117 -14.61 -0.06 -21.80
CA SER A 117 -13.57 -0.95 -22.30
C SER A 117 -14.05 -1.83 -23.45
N SER A 118 -15.25 -2.41 -23.33
CA SER A 118 -15.89 -3.18 -24.40
C SER A 118 -16.21 -2.30 -25.62
N GLY A 119 -16.78 -1.11 -25.41
CA GLY A 119 -17.10 -0.16 -26.47
C GLY A 119 -15.88 0.27 -27.28
N MET A 120 -14.77 0.56 -26.61
CA MET A 120 -13.51 0.90 -27.29
C MET A 120 -12.92 -0.26 -28.08
N LYS A 121 -13.06 -1.51 -27.60
CA LYS A 121 -12.67 -2.70 -28.37
C LYS A 121 -13.51 -2.84 -29.64
N THR A 122 -14.83 -2.66 -29.53
CA THR A 122 -15.75 -2.68 -30.68
C THR A 122 -15.45 -1.57 -31.68
N LEU A 123 -15.10 -0.36 -31.21
CA LEU A 123 -14.67 0.71 -32.11
C LEU A 123 -13.37 0.37 -32.84
N LYS A 124 -12.38 -0.19 -32.15
CA LYS A 124 -11.10 -0.57 -32.75
C LYS A 124 -11.26 -1.68 -33.79
N ALA A 125 -12.21 -2.59 -33.62
CA ALA A 125 -12.55 -3.61 -34.60
C ALA A 125 -13.36 -3.06 -35.79
N SER A 126 -13.92 -1.86 -35.67
CA SER A 126 -14.71 -1.19 -36.72
C SER A 126 -13.84 -0.28 -37.58
N THR A 127 -14.38 0.11 -38.74
CA THR A 127 -13.80 1.10 -39.65
C THR A 127 -14.33 2.53 -39.41
N SER A 128 -15.22 2.72 -38.43
CA SER A 128 -15.97 3.98 -38.29
C SER A 128 -15.18 5.18 -37.78
N TYR A 129 -14.06 4.95 -37.08
CA TYR A 129 -13.22 6.02 -36.50
C TYR A 129 -11.73 5.84 -36.87
N GLY A 130 -11.47 5.21 -38.02
CA GLY A 130 -10.13 4.90 -38.51
C GLY A 130 -10.06 3.55 -39.22
N LYS A 131 -8.85 3.16 -39.64
CA LYS A 131 -8.59 1.81 -40.14
C LYS A 131 -8.77 0.78 -39.02
N LYS A 132 -9.21 -0.44 -39.35
CA LYS A 132 -9.32 -1.52 -38.34
C LYS A 132 -8.00 -1.65 -37.56
N GLY A 133 -8.11 -1.79 -36.24
CA GLY A 133 -6.96 -1.86 -35.33
C GLY A 133 -6.44 -0.51 -34.83
N SER A 134 -6.78 0.60 -35.50
CA SER A 134 -6.35 1.95 -35.13
C SER A 134 -7.52 2.92 -35.01
N ILE A 135 -7.39 3.93 -34.14
CA ILE A 135 -8.40 4.97 -33.96
C ILE A 135 -7.74 6.30 -34.32
N SER A 136 -8.14 6.91 -35.43
CA SER A 136 -7.60 8.20 -35.88
C SER A 136 -8.17 9.37 -35.06
N ASN A 137 -9.45 9.29 -34.68
CA ASN A 137 -10.14 10.34 -33.94
C ASN A 137 -10.51 9.90 -32.51
N SER A 138 -9.50 9.73 -31.65
CA SER A 138 -9.64 9.17 -30.29
C SER A 138 -10.63 9.94 -29.40
N LYS A 139 -10.59 11.28 -29.41
CA LYS A 139 -11.49 12.13 -28.60
C LYS A 139 -12.96 11.92 -28.98
N LYS A 140 -13.28 11.93 -30.28
CA LYS A 140 -14.65 11.73 -30.79
C LYS A 140 -15.14 10.29 -30.54
N ALA A 141 -14.27 9.31 -30.74
CA ALA A 141 -14.54 7.91 -30.46
C ALA A 141 -14.89 7.69 -28.98
N PHE A 142 -14.04 8.20 -28.08
CA PHE A 142 -14.26 8.09 -26.64
C PHE A 142 -15.54 8.79 -26.19
N ALA A 143 -15.78 10.03 -26.65
CA ALA A 143 -17.00 10.77 -26.34
C ALA A 143 -18.27 10.02 -26.78
N LYS A 144 -18.25 9.37 -27.95
CA LYS A 144 -19.38 8.56 -28.41
C LYS A 144 -19.59 7.31 -27.54
N VAL A 145 -18.51 6.67 -27.11
CA VAL A 145 -18.55 5.49 -26.24
C VAL A 145 -19.11 5.84 -24.86
N THR A 146 -18.62 6.91 -24.24
CA THR A 146 -19.07 7.32 -22.89
C THR A 146 -20.53 7.77 -22.89
N THR A 147 -20.95 8.60 -23.85
CA THR A 147 -22.36 9.02 -23.99
C THR A 147 -23.29 7.83 -24.24
N THR A 148 -22.88 6.88 -25.07
CA THR A 148 -23.65 5.64 -25.32
C THR A 148 -23.71 4.78 -24.06
N ALA A 149 -22.60 4.58 -23.37
CA ALA A 149 -22.55 3.79 -22.13
C ALA A 149 -23.45 4.40 -21.05
N SER A 150 -23.40 5.73 -20.85
CA SER A 150 -24.27 6.44 -19.91
C SER A 150 -25.75 6.32 -20.28
N LYS A 151 -26.10 6.42 -21.58
CA LYS A 151 -27.48 6.23 -22.05
C LYS A 151 -27.99 4.83 -21.74
N ILE A 152 -27.17 3.81 -21.99
CA ILE A 152 -27.52 2.40 -21.77
C ILE A 152 -27.64 2.11 -20.28
N LEU A 153 -26.72 2.60 -19.45
CA LEU A 153 -26.78 2.47 -17.99
C LEU A 153 -28.06 3.07 -17.40
N LYS A 154 -28.57 4.17 -17.99
CA LYS A 154 -29.84 4.80 -17.62
C LYS A 154 -31.08 4.08 -18.17
N GLY A 155 -30.95 2.86 -18.69
CA GLY A 155 -32.07 2.09 -19.25
C GLY A 155 -32.48 2.51 -20.67
N GLY A 156 -31.70 3.37 -21.34
CA GLY A 156 -32.01 3.83 -22.68
C GLY A 156 -31.98 2.73 -23.74
N LYS A 157 -32.75 2.91 -24.81
CA LYS A 157 -32.77 2.00 -25.96
C LYS A 157 -31.51 2.16 -26.82
N THR A 158 -31.02 1.04 -27.36
CA THR A 158 -29.94 1.02 -28.36
C THR A 158 -30.42 1.66 -29.67
N ALA A 159 -29.51 2.25 -30.43
CA ALA A 159 -29.84 2.79 -31.75
C ALA A 159 -30.29 1.67 -32.72
N LYS A 160 -31.06 2.04 -33.76
CA LYS A 160 -31.60 1.10 -34.76
C LYS A 160 -30.53 0.55 -35.72
N SER A 161 -29.48 1.32 -36.00
CA SER A 161 -28.42 0.94 -36.96
C SER A 161 -27.09 1.63 -36.65
N GLY A 162 -26.06 1.29 -37.43
CA GLY A 162 -24.75 1.94 -37.38
C GLY A 162 -23.86 1.54 -36.21
N ILE A 163 -22.77 2.28 -36.03
CA ILE A 163 -21.75 1.99 -35.01
C ILE A 163 -22.32 2.12 -33.59
N THR A 164 -23.25 3.03 -33.37
CA THR A 164 -23.93 3.24 -32.09
C THR A 164 -24.77 2.04 -31.67
N ARG A 165 -25.40 1.33 -32.61
CA ARG A 165 -26.07 0.06 -32.33
C ARG A 165 -25.08 -1.01 -31.90
N LYS A 166 -23.98 -1.18 -32.64
CA LYS A 166 -22.92 -2.17 -32.31
C LYS A 166 -22.34 -1.90 -30.92
N LEU A 167 -22.11 -0.64 -30.58
CA LEU A 167 -21.68 -0.22 -29.24
C LEU A 167 -22.73 -0.55 -28.18
N GLY A 168 -23.98 -0.15 -28.40
CA GLY A 168 -25.06 -0.39 -27.44
C GLY A 168 -25.29 -1.88 -27.16
N LEU A 169 -25.23 -2.73 -28.19
CA LEU A 169 -25.33 -4.19 -28.04
C LEU A 169 -24.13 -4.77 -27.27
N ALA A 170 -22.90 -4.31 -27.55
CA ALA A 170 -21.71 -4.75 -26.84
C ALA A 170 -21.70 -4.31 -25.36
N MET A 171 -22.26 -3.15 -25.06
CA MET A 171 -22.33 -2.58 -23.70
C MET A 171 -23.45 -3.20 -22.86
N ARG A 172 -24.59 -3.57 -23.46
CA ARG A 172 -25.73 -4.16 -22.75
C ARG A 172 -25.42 -5.46 -22.01
N ARG A 173 -24.34 -6.15 -22.36
CA ARG A 173 -23.85 -7.36 -21.68
C ARG A 173 -23.39 -7.13 -20.24
N PHE A 174 -23.17 -5.87 -19.84
CA PHE A 174 -22.60 -5.50 -18.53
C PHE A 174 -23.59 -4.76 -17.62
N ILE A 175 -24.85 -4.63 -18.05
CA ILE A 175 -25.93 -4.09 -17.21
C ILE A 175 -26.37 -5.16 -16.22
#